data_AF-A0A3B1CNV3-F1
#
_entry.id   AF-A0A3B1CNV3-F1
#
_cell.length_a   1.000
_cell.length_b   1.000
_cell.length_c   1.000
_cell.angle_alpha   90.00
_cell.angle_beta   90.00
_cell.angle_gamma   90.00
#
_symmetry.space_group_name_H-M   'P 1'
#
loop_
_entity.id
_entity.type
_entity.pdbx_description
1 polymer ?
#
loop_
_entity_poly.entity_id
_entity_poly.type
_entity_poly.pdbx_seq_one_letter_code
_entity_poly.pdbx_strand_id
1 'polypeptide(L)'
;WGFQPLMADFAPAAYKHYVLTQQPNDYMFCGPAGAGYTYTFIHPDPHAFLRYSKSYMERCDLDIPYITNWNDYTNWQEVDVPWFNPILFKELDNAIGYIRGMGESAFDPSYNLGDKPYLFCGEGLHSPDKDDVATVRNFIEANPNRPLFIPLLINITISMERLRKITTELKDYDIEYVRLDDLMHLVKSAYKQGLISDDLYPNKKGNEKLLSMEAANKWSGVKKSMEVLKPILNAKTESKALVLMNTKEAGLALGVEITTKDGVDVLAFALCKSMFNLVKNTLNYKGIYVNKRVDAVNQFVSMFSSWNGVSGLSDLIHIWQHWDELTFKWNDIVSMGRRLSKVYDQADELYKNS
;
A
#
# COMPACT_ATOMS: atom_id res chain seq x y z
N TRP A 1 7.46 13.95 -12.34
CA TRP A 1 6.07 13.99 -12.86
C TRP A 1 5.77 12.70 -13.60
N GLY A 2 4.81 11.91 -13.10
CA GLY A 2 4.38 10.69 -13.80
C GLY A 2 3.60 11.05 -15.05
N PHE A 3 4.03 10.53 -16.19
CA PHE A 3 3.54 10.94 -17.51
C PHE A 3 3.05 9.73 -18.30
N GLN A 4 1.93 9.88 -19.01
CA GLN A 4 1.38 8.83 -19.88
C GLN A 4 2.03 8.95 -21.28
N PRO A 5 2.98 8.07 -21.65
CA PRO A 5 3.64 8.13 -22.97
C PRO A 5 2.68 8.15 -24.17
N LEU A 6 1.54 7.46 -24.09
CA LEU A 6 0.55 7.44 -25.17
C LEU A 6 -0.04 8.83 -25.49
N MET A 7 0.11 9.80 -24.59
CA MET A 7 -0.38 11.17 -24.80
C MET A 7 0.25 11.84 -26.02
N ALA A 8 1.44 11.39 -26.44
CA ALA A 8 2.05 11.84 -27.69
C ALA A 8 1.16 11.60 -28.93
N ASP A 9 0.30 10.58 -28.90
CA ASP A 9 -0.59 10.26 -30.02
C ASP A 9 -2.03 10.76 -29.79
N PHE A 10 -2.60 10.56 -28.59
CA PHE A 10 -4.01 10.91 -28.35
C PHE A 10 -4.24 12.37 -27.89
N ALA A 11 -3.22 13.05 -27.34
CA ALA A 11 -3.30 14.48 -27.00
C ALA A 11 -1.96 15.21 -27.25
N PRO A 12 -1.48 15.25 -28.50
CA PRO A 12 -0.15 15.78 -28.86
C PRO A 12 0.04 17.26 -28.48
N ALA A 13 -1.04 18.06 -28.46
CA ALA A 13 -0.96 19.45 -28.02
C ALA A 13 -0.67 19.58 -26.53
N ALA A 14 -1.26 18.72 -25.69
CA ALA A 14 -0.98 18.67 -24.26
C ALA A 14 0.43 18.13 -24.00
N TYR A 15 0.83 17.06 -24.71
CA TYR A 15 2.22 16.56 -24.69
C TYR A 15 3.23 17.68 -24.97
N LYS A 16 3.06 18.38 -26.10
CA LYS A 16 3.93 19.50 -26.50
C LYS A 16 3.92 20.61 -25.45
N HIS A 17 2.78 20.94 -24.86
CA HIS A 17 2.70 21.96 -23.81
C HIS A 17 3.62 21.61 -22.65
N TYR A 18 3.51 20.41 -22.08
CA TYR A 18 4.34 20.02 -20.93
C TYR A 18 5.83 19.97 -21.26
N VAL A 19 6.20 19.42 -22.42
CA VAL A 19 7.61 19.37 -22.84
C VAL A 19 8.19 20.78 -23.00
N LEU A 20 7.42 21.73 -23.55
CA LEU A 20 7.89 23.10 -23.76
C LEU A 20 7.89 23.97 -22.50
N THR A 21 7.13 23.62 -21.46
CA THR A 21 7.01 24.41 -20.23
C THR A 21 7.76 23.84 -19.03
N GLN A 22 8.36 22.65 -19.20
CA GLN A 22 9.20 22.00 -18.20
C GLN A 22 10.33 22.92 -17.74
N GLN A 23 10.48 23.09 -16.43
CA GLN A 23 11.58 23.83 -15.82
C GLN A 23 12.82 22.93 -15.63
N PRO A 24 14.03 23.49 -15.40
CA PRO A 24 15.25 22.68 -15.26
C PRO A 24 15.20 21.59 -14.18
N ASN A 25 14.43 21.81 -13.11
CA ASN A 25 14.27 20.87 -11.98
C ASN A 25 13.07 19.94 -12.14
N ASP A 26 12.28 20.09 -13.21
CA ASP A 26 11.23 19.15 -13.53
C ASP A 26 11.83 17.93 -14.24
N TYR A 27 11.31 16.76 -13.93
CA TYR A 27 11.61 15.53 -14.66
C TYR A 27 10.32 14.76 -14.93
N MET A 28 10.11 14.34 -16.18
CA MET A 28 9.00 13.46 -16.55
C MET A 28 9.48 12.02 -16.57
N PHE A 29 8.72 11.14 -15.94
CA PHE A 29 8.98 9.70 -15.91
C PHE A 29 7.75 8.97 -16.41
N CYS A 30 7.92 7.74 -16.92
CA CYS A 30 6.81 6.94 -17.42
C CYS A 30 5.91 6.49 -16.25
N GLY A 31 4.66 6.92 -16.26
CA GLY A 31 3.68 6.62 -15.22
C GLY A 31 3.34 5.12 -15.12
N PRO A 32 2.63 4.71 -14.05
CA PRO A 32 2.31 3.32 -13.80
C PRO A 32 1.46 2.71 -14.93
N ALA A 33 1.85 1.62 -15.59
CA ALA A 33 3.13 0.90 -15.51
C ALA A 33 3.84 0.80 -16.87
N GLY A 34 3.74 1.84 -17.69
CA GLY A 34 4.16 1.83 -19.09
C GLY A 34 3.22 2.64 -19.99
N ALA A 35 2.93 2.12 -21.19
CA ALA A 35 1.95 2.66 -22.15
C ALA A 35 0.48 2.47 -21.71
N GLY A 36 0.21 2.39 -20.41
CA GLY A 36 -1.10 2.09 -19.85
C GLY A 36 -0.99 1.66 -18.40
N TYR A 37 -2.10 1.78 -17.66
CA TYR A 37 -2.18 1.28 -16.30
C TYR A 37 -2.51 -0.20 -16.31
N THR A 38 -1.59 -1.02 -15.79
CA THR A 38 -1.78 -2.46 -15.62
C THR A 38 -0.87 -2.98 -14.50
N TYR A 39 -1.15 -4.19 -14.04
CA TYR A 39 -0.27 -4.93 -13.14
C TYR A 39 0.56 -5.90 -13.96
N THR A 40 1.78 -5.47 -14.28
CA THR A 40 2.62 -6.10 -15.32
C THR A 40 2.83 -7.61 -15.10
N PHE A 41 2.94 -8.06 -13.86
CA PHE A 41 3.15 -9.47 -13.52
C PHE A 41 1.95 -10.40 -13.79
N ILE A 42 0.74 -9.85 -13.94
CA ILE A 42 -0.48 -10.62 -14.28
C ILE A 42 -1.06 -10.21 -15.64
N HIS A 43 -0.34 -9.40 -16.41
CA HIS A 43 -0.75 -9.07 -17.77
C HIS A 43 -0.76 -10.36 -18.62
N PRO A 44 -1.77 -10.60 -19.50
CA PRO A 44 -1.85 -11.84 -20.29
C PRO A 44 -0.63 -12.10 -21.19
N ASP A 45 -0.01 -11.03 -21.70
CA ASP A 45 1.27 -11.08 -22.40
C ASP A 45 2.17 -9.93 -21.91
N PRO A 46 2.95 -10.13 -20.84
CA PRO A 46 3.75 -9.06 -20.26
C PRO A 46 4.90 -8.63 -21.18
N HIS A 47 5.43 -9.55 -21.99
CA HIS A 47 6.52 -9.26 -22.91
C HIS A 47 6.09 -8.29 -24.02
N ALA A 48 4.94 -8.55 -24.67
CA ALA A 48 4.42 -7.66 -25.70
C ALA A 48 4.09 -6.27 -25.13
N PHE A 49 3.47 -6.22 -23.96
CA PHE A 49 3.13 -4.95 -23.29
C PHE A 49 4.37 -4.12 -22.94
N LEU A 50 5.41 -4.75 -22.39
CA LEU A 50 6.64 -4.05 -22.00
C LEU A 50 7.40 -3.53 -23.24
N ARG A 51 7.52 -4.32 -24.31
CA ARG A 51 8.14 -3.83 -25.57
C ARG A 51 7.36 -2.68 -26.20
N TYR A 52 6.03 -2.75 -26.18
CA TYR A 52 5.18 -1.65 -26.63
C TYR A 52 5.41 -0.40 -25.79
N SER A 53 5.47 -0.55 -24.46
CA SER A 53 5.79 0.54 -23.53
C SER A 53 7.16 1.16 -23.79
N LYS A 54 8.20 0.33 -23.96
CA LYS A 54 9.55 0.77 -24.33
C LYS A 54 9.54 1.64 -25.58
N SER A 55 8.84 1.23 -26.64
CA SER A 55 8.81 1.97 -27.89
C SER A 55 8.26 3.40 -27.73
N TYR A 56 7.31 3.62 -26.83
CA TYR A 56 6.84 4.96 -26.53
C TYR A 56 7.72 5.70 -25.54
N MET A 57 8.31 5.01 -24.56
CA MET A 57 9.29 5.61 -23.65
C MET A 57 10.45 6.22 -24.44
N GLU A 58 10.98 5.50 -25.43
CA GLU A 58 12.03 6.01 -26.32
C GLU A 58 11.57 7.21 -27.17
N ARG A 59 10.31 7.20 -27.65
CA ARG A 59 9.74 8.34 -28.40
C ARG A 59 9.53 9.59 -27.54
N CYS A 60 9.36 9.41 -26.24
CA CYS A 60 9.00 10.47 -25.29
C CYS A 60 10.14 10.83 -24.33
N ASP A 61 11.33 10.25 -24.48
CA ASP A 61 12.49 10.47 -23.61
C ASP A 61 12.18 10.18 -22.13
N LEU A 62 11.49 9.06 -21.86
CA LEU A 62 11.06 8.65 -20.52
C LEU A 62 11.88 7.44 -20.04
N ASP A 63 13.03 7.70 -19.41
CA ASP A 63 14.00 6.64 -19.06
C ASP A 63 13.75 5.93 -17.73
N ILE A 64 12.72 6.35 -16.97
CA ILE A 64 12.35 5.75 -15.69
C ILE A 64 10.88 5.35 -15.74
N PRO A 65 10.55 4.04 -15.74
CA PRO A 65 9.20 3.58 -15.52
C PRO A 65 8.89 3.49 -14.02
N TYR A 66 7.71 3.97 -13.64
CA TYR A 66 7.06 3.62 -12.39
C TYR A 66 6.32 2.30 -12.62
N ILE A 67 6.66 1.25 -11.87
CA ILE A 67 5.98 -0.04 -11.92
C ILE A 67 5.03 -0.16 -10.73
N THR A 68 3.82 -0.63 -10.99
CA THR A 68 2.84 -0.93 -9.95
C THR A 68 2.36 -2.36 -10.12
N ASN A 69 2.47 -3.16 -9.07
CA ASN A 69 2.02 -4.55 -9.04
C ASN A 69 1.11 -4.76 -7.82
N TRP A 70 -0.17 -4.43 -7.91
CA TRP A 70 -1.10 -4.60 -6.80
C TRP A 70 -1.91 -5.89 -6.96
N ASN A 71 -2.14 -6.60 -5.86
CA ASN A 71 -3.15 -7.65 -5.78
C ASN A 71 -3.94 -7.49 -4.48
N ASP A 72 -5.08 -6.82 -4.57
CA ASP A 72 -5.87 -6.46 -3.39
C ASP A 72 -6.59 -7.67 -2.80
N TYR A 73 -6.57 -8.81 -3.48
CA TYR A 73 -7.07 -10.05 -2.92
C TYR A 73 -6.10 -10.64 -1.89
N THR A 74 -4.79 -10.50 -2.12
CA THR A 74 -3.75 -11.15 -1.30
C THR A 74 -2.96 -10.19 -0.42
N ASN A 75 -2.90 -8.90 -0.77
CA ASN A 75 -2.00 -7.93 -0.17
C ASN A 75 -2.72 -6.64 0.28
N TRP A 76 -2.10 -5.88 1.19
CA TRP A 76 -2.56 -4.53 1.55
C TRP A 76 -1.87 -3.41 0.78
N GLN A 77 -0.69 -3.68 0.25
CA GLN A 77 0.17 -2.78 -0.51
C GLN A 77 0.68 -3.54 -1.75
N GLU A 78 1.58 -2.92 -2.51
CA GLU A 78 2.18 -3.53 -3.68
C GLU A 78 2.80 -4.91 -3.41
N VAL A 79 2.64 -5.85 -4.34
CA VAL A 79 3.17 -7.22 -4.27
C VAL A 79 4.61 -7.21 -4.73
N ASP A 80 5.51 -7.73 -3.89
CA ASP A 80 6.88 -8.01 -4.32
C ASP A 80 6.94 -9.25 -5.22
N VAL A 81 7.47 -9.08 -6.43
CA VAL A 81 7.51 -10.10 -7.49
C VAL A 81 8.94 -10.31 -8.03
N PRO A 82 9.90 -10.78 -7.21
CA PRO A 82 11.31 -10.88 -7.62
C PRO A 82 11.52 -11.72 -8.89
N TRP A 83 10.70 -12.74 -9.10
CA TRP A 83 10.75 -13.61 -10.27
C TRP A 83 10.40 -12.88 -11.59
N PHE A 84 9.63 -11.79 -11.52
CA PHE A 84 9.23 -10.99 -12.69
C PHE A 84 10.29 -9.95 -13.06
N ASN A 85 11.09 -9.52 -12.08
CA ASN A 85 12.11 -8.48 -12.27
C ASN A 85 13.03 -8.75 -13.48
N PRO A 86 13.59 -9.96 -13.71
CA PRO A 86 14.42 -10.23 -14.90
C PRO A 86 13.70 -9.98 -16.24
N ILE A 87 12.39 -10.22 -16.32
CA ILE A 87 11.59 -9.94 -17.52
C ILE A 87 11.47 -8.43 -17.71
N LEU A 88 11.08 -7.71 -16.64
CA LEU A 88 10.99 -6.25 -16.63
C LEU A 88 12.29 -5.60 -17.10
N PHE A 89 13.43 -6.01 -16.54
CA PHE A 89 14.73 -5.44 -16.85
C PHE A 89 15.23 -5.76 -18.26
N LYS A 90 14.82 -6.90 -18.81
CA LYS A 90 15.13 -7.32 -20.18
C LYS A 90 14.31 -6.55 -21.21
N GLU A 91 13.00 -6.43 -21.01
CA GLU A 91 12.11 -5.84 -22.02
C GLU A 91 12.12 -4.30 -21.97
N LEU A 92 12.40 -3.70 -20.82
CA LEU A 92 12.64 -2.26 -20.64
C LEU A 92 14.13 -1.96 -20.46
N ASP A 93 14.97 -2.53 -21.32
CA ASP A 93 16.42 -2.44 -21.21
C ASP A 93 16.99 -1.02 -21.43
N ASN A 94 16.22 -0.10 -22.00
CA ASN A 94 16.54 1.31 -22.15
C ASN A 94 16.45 2.11 -20.84
N ALA A 95 15.73 1.59 -19.83
CA ALA A 95 15.54 2.32 -18.59
C ALA A 95 16.84 2.45 -17.79
N ILE A 96 17.09 3.64 -17.23
CA ILE A 96 18.22 3.88 -16.33
C ILE A 96 17.97 3.32 -14.94
N GLY A 97 16.71 3.20 -14.53
CA GLY A 97 16.28 2.67 -13.24
C GLY A 97 14.76 2.63 -13.17
N TYR A 98 14.21 2.12 -12.08
CA TYR A 98 12.79 1.83 -11.93
C TYR A 98 12.33 2.32 -10.56
N ILE A 99 11.12 2.86 -10.50
CA ILE A 99 10.44 3.17 -9.23
C ILE A 99 9.25 2.23 -9.07
N ARG A 100 8.95 1.87 -7.84
CA ARG A 100 7.69 1.23 -7.44
C ARG A 100 7.30 1.70 -6.04
N GLY A 101 6.19 1.20 -5.53
CA GLY A 101 5.83 1.38 -4.13
C GLY A 101 4.49 2.06 -3.94
N MET A 102 3.48 1.70 -4.75
CA MET A 102 2.11 2.13 -4.45
C MET A 102 1.70 1.49 -3.11
N GLY A 103 1.52 2.32 -2.09
CA GLY A 103 1.23 1.91 -0.73
C GLY A 103 2.42 1.97 0.25
N GLU A 104 3.62 2.36 -0.19
CA GLU A 104 4.82 2.79 0.56
C GLU A 104 5.25 1.98 1.81
N SER A 105 6.55 1.69 1.91
CA SER A 105 7.08 0.95 3.04
C SER A 105 8.61 0.97 3.07
N ALA A 106 9.17 1.34 4.21
CA ALA A 106 10.59 1.15 4.48
C ALA A 106 10.99 -0.33 4.67
N PHE A 107 10.03 -1.25 4.75
CA PHE A 107 10.29 -2.68 4.96
C PHE A 107 10.37 -3.46 3.66
N ASP A 108 9.89 -2.89 2.54
CA ASP A 108 9.94 -3.55 1.25
C ASP A 108 11.34 -3.44 0.62
N PRO A 109 11.78 -4.49 -0.10
CA PRO A 109 13.10 -4.53 -0.69
C PRO A 109 13.21 -3.57 -1.88
N SER A 110 14.40 -3.02 -2.04
CA SER A 110 14.86 -2.46 -3.31
C SER A 110 15.84 -3.44 -3.95
N TYR A 111 16.08 -3.28 -5.24
CA TYR A 111 16.98 -4.15 -5.99
C TYR A 111 17.98 -3.34 -6.79
N ASN A 112 19.16 -3.90 -7.04
CA ASN A 112 20.07 -3.39 -8.05
C ASN A 112 20.45 -4.50 -9.02
N LEU A 113 19.81 -4.54 -10.19
CA LEU A 113 20.13 -5.55 -11.20
C LEU A 113 21.05 -4.96 -12.28
N GLY A 114 22.33 -5.32 -12.24
CA GLY A 114 23.26 -4.98 -13.32
C GLY A 114 23.38 -3.47 -13.57
N ASP A 115 23.48 -2.67 -12.51
CA ASP A 115 23.53 -1.20 -12.53
C ASP A 115 22.19 -0.52 -12.86
N LYS A 116 21.07 -1.20 -12.60
CA LYS A 116 19.71 -0.66 -12.70
C LYS A 116 19.03 -0.72 -11.33
N PRO A 117 19.00 0.40 -10.59
CA PRO A 117 18.27 0.48 -9.34
C PRO A 117 16.77 0.30 -9.60
N TYR A 118 16.13 -0.52 -8.78
CA TYR A 118 14.68 -0.67 -8.71
C TYR A 118 14.26 -0.34 -7.28
N LEU A 119 13.82 0.91 -7.09
CA LEU A 119 13.63 1.49 -5.77
C LEU A 119 12.16 1.45 -5.38
N PHE A 120 11.90 0.99 -4.15
CA PHE A 120 10.59 1.06 -3.53
C PHE A 120 10.43 2.39 -2.80
N CYS A 121 9.28 3.05 -2.98
CA CYS A 121 8.93 4.24 -2.21
C CYS A 121 8.84 3.90 -0.73
N GLY A 122 9.83 4.33 0.05
CA GLY A 122 9.87 4.09 1.49
C GLY A 122 8.78 4.83 2.26
N GLU A 123 8.37 6.00 1.73
CA GLU A 123 7.40 6.90 2.33
C GLU A 123 6.57 7.61 1.26
N GLY A 124 5.40 8.13 1.65
CA GLY A 124 4.54 8.91 0.77
C GLY A 124 3.73 10.00 1.45
N LEU A 125 3.17 10.90 0.64
CA LEU A 125 2.33 12.01 1.09
C LEU A 125 0.91 11.82 0.56
N HIS A 126 -0.06 11.76 1.48
CA HIS A 126 -1.46 11.48 1.13
C HIS A 126 -2.42 12.56 1.62
N SER A 127 -3.61 12.54 1.05
CA SER A 127 -4.76 13.23 1.60
C SER A 127 -5.62 12.21 2.36
N PRO A 128 -6.08 12.50 3.59
CA PRO A 128 -6.14 13.80 4.24
C PRO A 128 -5.02 14.02 5.29
N ASP A 129 -3.79 13.56 5.05
CA ASP A 129 -2.70 13.74 6.02
C ASP A 129 -2.53 15.23 6.36
N LYS A 130 -2.28 15.50 7.64
CA LYS A 130 -2.34 16.86 8.18
C LYS A 130 -0.97 17.51 8.33
N ASP A 131 0.12 16.73 8.30
CA ASP A 131 1.46 17.23 8.60
C ASP A 131 2.56 16.50 7.79
N ASP A 132 2.71 16.89 6.53
CA ASP A 132 3.74 16.33 5.64
C ASP A 132 5.17 16.58 6.14
N VAL A 133 5.38 17.68 6.87
CA VAL A 133 6.69 18.02 7.43
C VAL A 133 7.06 16.99 8.48
N ALA A 134 6.13 16.66 9.37
CA ALA A 134 6.34 15.62 10.36
C ALA A 134 6.54 14.24 9.70
N THR A 135 5.77 13.89 8.66
CA THR A 135 5.94 12.62 7.93
C THR A 135 7.37 12.47 7.41
N VAL A 136 7.86 13.43 6.62
CA VAL A 136 9.21 13.38 6.04
C VAL A 136 10.29 13.41 7.13
N ARG A 137 10.14 14.28 8.14
CA ARG A 137 11.09 14.39 9.26
C ARG A 137 11.20 13.06 10.02
N ASN A 138 10.07 12.50 10.41
CA ASN A 138 10.02 11.27 11.19
C ASN A 138 10.67 10.12 10.42
N PHE A 139 10.42 10.04 9.10
CA PHE A 139 11.06 9.04 8.24
C PHE A 139 12.59 9.20 8.19
N ILE A 140 13.10 10.42 8.06
CA ILE A 140 14.54 10.71 8.06
C ILE A 140 15.19 10.33 9.40
N GLU A 141 14.53 10.65 10.51
CA GLU A 141 14.99 10.34 11.87
C GLU A 141 14.93 8.83 12.17
N ALA A 142 13.94 8.13 11.62
CA ALA A 142 13.79 6.68 11.75
C ALA A 142 14.87 5.88 11.01
N ASN A 143 15.48 6.48 9.99
CA ASN A 143 16.47 5.83 9.12
C ASN A 143 17.84 6.51 9.26
N PRO A 144 18.71 6.07 10.20
CA PRO A 144 19.98 6.73 10.47
C PRO A 144 21.09 6.43 9.45
N ASN A 145 20.89 5.50 8.51
CA ASN A 145 21.89 5.18 7.49
C ASN A 145 22.14 6.38 6.56
N ARG A 146 23.41 6.61 6.18
CA ARG A 146 23.80 7.68 5.25
C ARG A 146 24.78 7.14 4.20
N PRO A 147 24.65 7.53 2.92
CA PRO A 147 23.59 8.39 2.36
C PRO A 147 22.21 7.72 2.44
N LEU A 148 21.16 8.54 2.62
CA LEU A 148 19.78 8.09 2.69
C LEU A 148 19.06 8.54 1.42
N PHE A 149 18.56 7.59 0.64
CA PHE A 149 17.80 7.86 -0.57
C PHE A 149 16.30 7.63 -0.30
N ILE A 150 15.48 8.64 -0.59
CA ILE A 150 14.04 8.62 -0.31
C ILE A 150 13.28 8.94 -1.60
N PRO A 151 12.92 7.95 -2.42
CA PRO A 151 11.90 8.14 -3.44
C PRO A 151 10.54 8.31 -2.74
N LEU A 152 10.03 9.54 -2.71
CA LEU A 152 8.78 9.87 -2.03
C LEU A 152 7.60 9.75 -3.00
N LEU A 153 6.60 8.92 -2.68
CA LEU A 153 5.37 8.87 -3.46
C LEU A 153 4.47 10.05 -3.08
N ILE A 154 4.13 10.90 -4.05
CA ILE A 154 3.30 12.09 -3.79
C ILE A 154 1.95 11.89 -4.50
N ASN A 155 0.86 11.86 -3.73
CA ASN A 155 -0.48 11.78 -4.27
C ASN A 155 -0.82 13.05 -5.10
N ILE A 156 -1.58 12.90 -6.19
CA ILE A 156 -1.98 14.01 -7.07
C ILE A 156 -2.73 15.14 -6.35
N THR A 157 -3.34 14.83 -5.21
CA THR A 157 -4.08 15.80 -4.39
C THR A 157 -3.19 16.68 -3.49
N ILE A 158 -1.89 16.39 -3.41
CA ILE A 158 -0.94 17.20 -2.65
C ILE A 158 -0.58 18.45 -3.45
N SER A 159 -0.78 19.63 -2.85
CA SER A 159 -0.48 20.90 -3.51
C SER A 159 1.01 21.25 -3.46
N MET A 160 1.46 22.07 -4.41
CA MET A 160 2.83 22.62 -4.38
C MET A 160 3.10 23.46 -3.14
N GLU A 161 2.08 24.05 -2.52
CA GLU A 161 2.24 24.78 -1.25
C GLU A 161 2.61 23.84 -0.10
N ARG A 162 2.00 22.66 -0.03
CA ARG A 162 2.36 21.62 0.94
C ARG A 162 3.81 21.16 0.72
N LEU A 163 4.22 20.91 -0.53
CA LEU A 163 5.61 20.55 -0.84
C LEU A 163 6.60 21.67 -0.48
N ARG A 164 6.26 22.93 -0.78
CA ARG A 164 7.08 24.09 -0.40
C ARG A 164 7.26 24.16 1.11
N LYS A 165 6.21 23.88 1.89
CA LYS A 165 6.29 23.86 3.36
C LYS A 165 7.37 22.88 3.86
N ILE A 166 7.43 21.67 3.29
CA ILE A 166 8.45 20.65 3.62
C ILE A 166 9.86 21.21 3.39
N THR A 167 10.12 21.71 2.17
CA THR A 167 11.44 22.26 1.82
C THR A 167 11.83 23.46 2.69
N THR A 168 10.85 24.25 3.15
CA THR A 168 11.08 25.44 3.97
C THR A 168 11.36 25.08 5.42
N GLU A 169 10.57 24.19 6.00
CA GLU A 169 10.67 23.83 7.43
C GLU A 169 11.76 22.81 7.72
N LEU A 170 12.18 22.02 6.72
CA LEU A 170 13.31 21.10 6.83
C LEU A 170 14.61 21.69 6.27
N LYS A 171 14.70 23.01 6.06
CA LYS A 171 15.90 23.67 5.50
C LYS A 171 17.17 23.49 6.34
N ASP A 172 17.01 23.24 7.64
CA ASP A 172 18.13 23.06 8.58
C ASP A 172 18.59 21.58 8.63
N TYR A 173 17.88 20.69 7.94
CA TYR A 173 18.34 19.32 7.71
C TYR A 173 19.31 19.31 6.53
N ASP A 174 20.30 18.41 6.58
CA ASP A 174 21.19 18.10 5.47
C ASP A 174 20.44 17.23 4.43
N ILE A 175 19.56 17.87 3.66
CA ILE A 175 18.73 17.26 2.61
C ILE A 175 19.02 17.94 1.30
N GLU A 176 19.31 17.14 0.28
CA GLU A 176 19.37 17.59 -1.11
C GLU A 176 18.12 17.12 -1.85
N TYR A 177 17.37 18.08 -2.41
CA TYR A 177 16.21 17.78 -3.26
C TYR A 177 16.67 17.73 -4.71
N VAL A 178 16.64 16.53 -5.29
CA VAL A 178 17.15 16.26 -6.64
C VAL A 178 16.05 15.81 -7.59
N ARG A 179 16.32 15.86 -8.89
CA ARG A 179 15.45 15.24 -9.90
C ARG A 179 15.51 13.71 -9.76
N LEU A 180 14.51 13.03 -10.33
CA LEU A 180 14.42 11.58 -10.22
C LEU A 180 15.54 10.85 -10.98
N ASP A 181 15.98 11.37 -12.12
CA ASP A 181 17.14 10.86 -12.86
C ASP A 181 18.45 11.06 -12.11
N ASP A 182 18.66 12.24 -11.52
CA ASP A 182 19.81 12.49 -10.63
C ASP A 182 19.80 11.50 -9.46
N LEU A 183 18.64 11.27 -8.83
CA LEU A 183 18.48 10.26 -7.77
C LEU A 183 18.94 8.88 -8.24
N MET A 184 18.53 8.45 -9.44
CA MET A 184 18.95 7.15 -10.00
C MET A 184 20.47 7.07 -10.16
N HIS A 185 21.10 8.11 -10.72
CA HIS A 185 22.54 8.15 -10.89
C HIS A 185 23.31 8.16 -9.57
N LEU A 186 22.82 8.90 -8.56
CA LEU A 186 23.39 8.93 -7.22
C LEU A 186 23.29 7.56 -6.55
N VAL A 187 22.14 6.89 -6.63
CA VAL A 187 21.93 5.54 -6.10
C VAL A 187 22.86 4.53 -6.77
N LYS A 188 22.98 4.55 -8.11
CA LYS A 188 23.94 3.71 -8.84
C LYS A 188 25.37 3.91 -8.35
N SER A 189 25.77 5.18 -8.21
CA SER A 189 27.09 5.54 -7.71
C SER A 189 27.33 5.04 -6.29
N ALA A 190 26.33 5.19 -5.40
CA ALA A 190 26.41 4.71 -4.03
C ALA A 190 26.53 3.17 -3.95
N TYR A 191 25.80 2.43 -4.78
CA TYR A 191 25.98 0.98 -4.89
C TYR A 191 27.39 0.60 -5.34
N LYS A 192 27.93 1.24 -6.39
CA LYS A 192 29.29 0.97 -6.89
C LYS A 192 30.37 1.26 -5.85
N GLN A 193 30.14 2.25 -4.99
CA GLN A 193 31.04 2.63 -3.91
C GLN A 193 30.84 1.79 -2.63
N GLY A 194 29.82 0.93 -2.57
CA GLY A 194 29.50 0.15 -1.38
C GLY A 194 28.95 0.98 -0.22
N LEU A 195 28.35 2.13 -0.50
CA LEU A 195 27.77 3.03 0.52
C LEU A 195 26.36 2.60 0.95
N ILE A 196 25.68 1.80 0.14
CA ILE A 196 24.33 1.27 0.39
C ILE A 196 24.26 -0.22 0.01
N SER A 197 23.28 -0.92 0.58
CA SER A 197 22.91 -2.31 0.25
C SER A 197 21.57 -2.37 -0.49
N ASP A 198 21.17 -3.57 -0.93
CA ASP A 198 19.86 -3.80 -1.56
C ASP A 198 18.68 -3.45 -0.62
N ASP A 199 18.87 -3.58 0.69
CA ASP A 199 17.99 -2.93 1.67
C ASP A 199 18.42 -1.46 1.81
N LEU A 200 17.63 -0.53 1.27
CA LEU A 200 17.87 0.92 1.39
C LEU A 200 17.67 1.45 2.82
N TYR A 201 16.96 0.70 3.66
CA TYR A 201 16.55 1.11 5.00
C TYR A 201 16.91 0.03 6.03
N PRO A 202 18.17 -0.40 6.14
CA PRO A 202 18.55 -1.63 6.86
C PRO A 202 18.30 -1.55 8.37
N ASN A 203 18.23 -0.35 8.95
CA ASN A 203 17.89 -0.17 10.35
C ASN A 203 16.38 -0.01 10.54
N LYS A 204 15.70 -1.13 10.82
CA LYS A 204 14.25 -1.14 10.96
C LYS A 204 13.74 -0.58 12.29
N LYS A 205 14.57 -0.40 13.32
CA LYS A 205 14.10 -0.01 14.67
C LYS A 205 13.34 1.31 14.71
N GLY A 206 13.74 2.30 13.92
CA GLY A 206 13.01 3.56 13.81
C GLY A 206 11.66 3.35 13.11
N ASN A 207 11.67 2.63 11.99
CA ASN A 207 10.46 2.33 11.21
C ASN A 207 9.45 1.48 12.00
N GLU A 208 9.91 0.53 12.82
CA GLU A 208 9.07 -0.28 13.73
C GLU A 208 8.32 0.61 14.74
N LYS A 209 8.98 1.67 15.23
CA LYS A 209 8.34 2.65 16.14
C LYS A 209 7.30 3.49 15.41
N LEU A 210 7.63 4.00 14.22
CA LEU A 210 6.67 4.73 13.38
C LEU A 210 5.43 3.88 13.10
N LEU A 211 5.66 2.64 12.68
CA LEU A 211 4.60 1.66 12.42
C LEU A 211 3.71 1.44 13.65
N SER A 212 4.32 1.35 14.83
CA SER A 212 3.60 1.17 16.10
C SER A 212 2.78 2.40 16.47
N MET A 213 3.35 3.60 16.32
CA MET A 213 2.67 4.87 16.58
C MET A 213 1.48 5.08 15.64
N GLU A 214 1.66 4.80 14.34
CA GLU A 214 0.57 4.88 13.37
C GLU A 214 -0.55 3.91 13.68
N ALA A 215 -0.22 2.66 14.04
CA ALA A 215 -1.21 1.66 14.41
C ALA A 215 -2.01 2.08 15.65
N ALA A 216 -1.35 2.68 16.65
CA ALA A 216 -2.04 3.25 17.81
C ALA A 216 -3.01 4.37 17.39
N ASN A 217 -2.57 5.30 16.54
CA ASN A 217 -3.41 6.39 16.03
C ASN A 217 -4.62 5.89 15.22
N LYS A 218 -4.45 4.80 14.46
CA LYS A 218 -5.49 4.18 13.62
C LYS A 218 -6.46 3.30 14.42
N TRP A 219 -6.13 2.92 15.66
CA TRP A 219 -6.91 1.94 16.45
C TRP A 219 -8.37 2.35 16.64
N SER A 220 -8.64 3.62 16.95
CA SER A 220 -10.01 4.11 17.15
C SER A 220 -10.93 3.85 15.94
N GLY A 221 -10.41 4.04 14.73
CA GLY A 221 -11.11 3.72 13.47
C GLY A 221 -11.28 2.22 13.26
N VAL A 222 -10.24 1.43 13.54
CA VAL A 222 -10.29 -0.03 13.44
C VAL A 222 -11.31 -0.61 14.40
N LYS A 223 -11.34 -0.15 15.66
CA LYS A 223 -12.32 -0.55 16.68
C LYS A 223 -13.74 -0.20 16.26
N LYS A 224 -13.96 1.03 15.77
CA LYS A 224 -15.27 1.48 15.28
C LYS A 224 -15.85 0.55 14.22
N SER A 225 -15.01 0.01 13.32
CA SER A 225 -15.46 -0.94 12.29
C SER A 225 -16.10 -2.21 12.86
N MET A 226 -15.68 -2.67 14.05
CA MET A 226 -16.31 -3.80 14.73
C MET A 226 -17.51 -3.36 15.58
N GLU A 227 -17.46 -2.17 16.19
CA GLU A 227 -18.56 -1.62 16.98
C GLU A 227 -19.85 -1.47 16.17
N VAL A 228 -19.77 -1.12 14.88
CA VAL A 228 -20.95 -1.07 14.00
C VAL A 228 -21.51 -2.47 13.69
N LEU A 229 -20.68 -3.51 13.73
CA LEU A 229 -21.09 -4.89 13.46
C LEU A 229 -21.68 -5.59 14.70
N LYS A 230 -21.25 -5.22 15.92
CA LYS A 230 -21.73 -5.83 17.17
C LYS A 230 -23.27 -5.84 17.30
N PRO A 231 -24.02 -4.75 17.02
CA PRO A 231 -25.49 -4.77 17.03
C PRO A 231 -26.10 -5.78 16.05
N ILE A 232 -25.55 -5.88 14.83
CA ILE A 232 -26.00 -6.81 13.79
C ILE A 232 -25.82 -8.26 14.27
N LEU A 233 -24.63 -8.57 14.81
CA LEU A 233 -24.29 -9.91 15.32
C LEU A 233 -25.10 -10.31 16.55
N ASN A 234 -25.62 -9.34 17.31
CA ASN A 234 -26.42 -9.56 18.51
C ASN A 234 -27.93 -9.42 18.28
N ALA A 235 -28.36 -9.16 17.05
CA ALA A 235 -29.76 -9.11 16.71
C ALA A 235 -30.44 -10.47 16.97
N LYS A 236 -31.66 -10.43 17.51
CA LYS A 236 -32.42 -11.65 17.89
C LYS A 236 -32.85 -12.49 16.68
N THR A 237 -32.92 -11.89 15.50
CA THR A 237 -33.45 -12.49 14.28
C THR A 237 -32.72 -11.91 13.08
N GLU A 238 -32.57 -12.69 12.01
CA GLU A 238 -31.96 -12.26 10.75
C GLU A 238 -32.64 -11.00 10.19
N SER A 239 -33.98 -10.92 10.17
CA SER A 239 -34.69 -9.73 9.68
C SER A 239 -34.32 -8.44 10.43
N LYS A 240 -34.09 -8.53 11.75
CA LYS A 240 -33.64 -7.37 12.55
C LYS A 240 -32.19 -7.02 12.24
N ALA A 241 -31.35 -8.01 12.03
CA ALA A 241 -29.97 -7.80 11.62
C ALA A 241 -29.92 -7.11 10.26
N LEU A 242 -30.76 -7.54 9.31
CA LEU A 242 -30.85 -6.95 7.97
C LEU A 242 -31.30 -5.49 8.01
N VAL A 243 -32.26 -5.14 8.87
CA VAL A 243 -32.63 -3.74 9.11
C VAL A 243 -31.42 -2.93 9.62
N LEU A 244 -30.64 -3.49 10.55
CA LEU A 244 -29.43 -2.84 11.05
C LEU A 244 -28.33 -2.72 10.00
N MET A 245 -28.16 -3.71 9.12
CA MET A 245 -27.20 -3.67 8.02
C MET A 245 -27.51 -2.56 6.99
N ASN A 246 -28.80 -2.25 6.82
CA ASN A 246 -29.28 -1.21 5.91
C ASN A 246 -29.24 0.21 6.49
N THR A 247 -28.81 0.39 7.74
CA THR A 247 -28.66 1.73 8.30
C THR A 247 -27.44 2.44 7.70
N LYS A 248 -27.50 3.77 7.68
CA LYS A 248 -26.37 4.60 7.23
C LYS A 248 -25.15 4.39 8.13
N GLU A 249 -25.38 4.17 9.42
CA GLU A 249 -24.36 3.98 10.44
C GLU A 249 -23.58 2.68 10.25
N ALA A 250 -24.23 1.61 9.77
CA ALA A 250 -23.57 0.36 9.45
C ALA A 250 -22.66 0.48 8.21
N GLY A 251 -23.01 1.35 7.27
CA GLY A 251 -22.22 1.63 6.08
C GLY A 251 -22.05 0.44 5.12
N LEU A 252 -22.88 -0.60 5.27
CA LEU A 252 -22.77 -1.83 4.47
C LEU A 252 -23.50 -1.75 3.13
N ALA A 253 -24.61 -1.01 3.08
CA ALA A 253 -25.50 -0.95 1.91
C ALA A 253 -24.92 -0.20 0.71
N LEU A 254 -23.96 0.70 0.91
CA LEU A 254 -23.33 1.50 -0.17
C LEU A 254 -24.31 2.16 -1.15
N GLY A 255 -25.51 2.53 -0.67
CA GLY A 255 -26.56 3.16 -1.48
C GLY A 255 -27.56 2.19 -2.13
N VAL A 256 -27.41 0.88 -1.93
CA VAL A 256 -28.32 -0.17 -2.41
C VAL A 256 -28.82 -1.00 -1.22
N GLU A 257 -30.12 -1.21 -1.13
CA GLU A 257 -30.70 -2.02 -0.05
C GLU A 257 -30.16 -3.45 -0.09
N ILE A 258 -29.64 -3.92 1.04
CA ILE A 258 -29.19 -5.30 1.25
C ILE A 258 -30.42 -6.16 1.47
N THR A 259 -30.64 -7.14 0.60
CA THR A 259 -31.77 -8.06 0.70
C THR A 259 -31.42 -9.30 1.53
N THR A 260 -32.40 -10.15 1.82
CA THR A 260 -32.15 -11.45 2.46
C THR A 260 -31.30 -12.38 1.61
N LYS A 261 -31.23 -12.18 0.29
CA LYS A 261 -30.37 -12.98 -0.60
C LYS A 261 -28.89 -12.61 -0.44
N ASP A 262 -28.60 -11.34 -0.17
CA ASP A 262 -27.24 -10.81 -0.16
C ASP A 262 -26.71 -10.63 1.28
N GLY A 263 -27.60 -10.62 2.28
CA GLY A 263 -27.27 -10.26 3.65
C GLY A 263 -26.20 -11.15 4.28
N VAL A 264 -26.17 -12.44 3.96
CA VAL A 264 -25.14 -13.34 4.51
C VAL A 264 -23.77 -13.06 3.92
N ASP A 265 -23.68 -12.86 2.61
CA ASP A 265 -22.44 -12.52 1.88
C ASP A 265 -21.90 -11.16 2.32
N VAL A 266 -22.76 -10.15 2.39
CA VAL A 266 -22.36 -8.80 2.81
C VAL A 266 -21.82 -8.81 4.24
N LEU A 267 -22.46 -9.55 5.16
CA LEU A 267 -21.97 -9.69 6.53
C LEU A 267 -20.64 -10.44 6.58
N ALA A 268 -20.50 -11.55 5.85
CA ALA A 268 -19.25 -12.32 5.78
C ALA A 268 -18.09 -11.47 5.24
N PHE A 269 -18.34 -10.62 4.23
CA PHE A 269 -17.34 -9.77 3.63
C PHE A 269 -16.92 -8.66 4.59
N ALA A 270 -17.89 -8.05 5.28
CA ALA A 270 -17.62 -7.07 6.32
C ALA A 270 -16.77 -7.65 7.47
N LEU A 271 -17.04 -8.88 7.88
CA LEU A 271 -16.25 -9.58 8.90
C LEU A 271 -14.84 -9.91 8.43
N CYS A 272 -14.65 -10.35 7.18
CA CYS A 272 -13.32 -10.59 6.61
C CYS A 272 -12.49 -9.29 6.58
N LYS A 273 -13.08 -8.18 6.09
CA LYS A 273 -12.41 -6.86 6.10
C LYS A 273 -12.07 -6.40 7.52
N SER A 274 -13.01 -6.54 8.46
CA SER A 274 -12.78 -6.20 9.87
C SER A 274 -11.64 -7.03 10.47
N MET A 275 -11.62 -8.34 10.21
CA MET A 275 -10.51 -9.21 10.62
C MET A 275 -9.17 -8.73 10.06
N PHE A 276 -9.07 -8.45 8.76
CA PHE A 276 -7.81 -7.99 8.19
C PHE A 276 -7.32 -6.66 8.79
N ASN A 277 -8.24 -5.73 9.06
CA ASN A 277 -7.89 -4.47 9.72
C ASN A 277 -7.39 -4.69 11.15
N LEU A 278 -8.06 -5.55 11.94
CA LEU A 278 -7.61 -5.94 13.28
C LEU A 278 -6.21 -6.54 13.25
N VAL A 279 -6.00 -7.53 12.39
CA VAL A 279 -4.74 -8.26 12.28
C VAL A 279 -3.59 -7.34 11.87
N LYS A 280 -3.75 -6.60 10.77
CA LYS A 280 -2.73 -5.65 10.30
C LYS A 280 -2.39 -4.64 11.38
N ASN A 281 -3.40 -3.99 11.97
CA ASN A 281 -3.16 -2.93 12.94
C ASN A 281 -2.49 -3.47 14.22
N THR A 282 -2.87 -4.66 14.69
CA THR A 282 -2.29 -5.24 15.90
C THR A 282 -0.85 -5.69 15.69
N LEU A 283 -0.53 -6.30 14.55
CA LEU A 283 0.85 -6.67 14.21
C LEU A 283 1.72 -5.42 14.02
N ASN A 284 1.22 -4.41 13.30
CA ASN A 284 1.89 -3.12 13.15
C ASN A 284 2.15 -2.43 14.50
N TYR A 285 1.20 -2.51 15.45
CA TYR A 285 1.38 -1.99 16.81
C TYR A 285 2.49 -2.71 17.59
N LYS A 286 2.82 -3.95 17.21
CA LYS A 286 3.99 -4.69 17.74
C LYS A 286 5.27 -4.43 16.95
N GLY A 287 5.28 -3.46 16.03
CA GLY A 287 6.40 -3.18 15.14
C GLY A 287 6.60 -4.21 14.04
N ILE A 288 5.63 -5.10 13.80
CA ILE A 288 5.74 -6.16 12.79
C ILE A 288 5.06 -5.69 11.51
N TYR A 289 5.85 -5.40 10.48
CA TYR A 289 5.33 -5.10 9.15
C TYR A 289 4.70 -6.33 8.51
N VAL A 290 3.49 -6.15 7.96
CA VAL A 290 2.79 -7.18 7.21
C VAL A 290 2.14 -6.62 5.95
N ASN A 291 2.32 -7.33 4.84
CA ASN A 291 1.71 -7.00 3.56
C ASN A 291 0.82 -8.15 3.01
N LYS A 292 1.20 -9.42 3.22
CA LYS A 292 0.42 -10.59 2.79
C LYS A 292 -0.67 -10.94 3.80
N ARG A 293 -1.93 -10.90 3.38
CA ARG A 293 -3.10 -11.03 4.26
C ARG A 293 -3.15 -12.37 4.98
N VAL A 294 -3.10 -13.48 4.25
CA VAL A 294 -3.23 -14.82 4.81
C VAL A 294 -2.06 -15.14 5.76
N ASP A 295 -0.83 -14.85 5.34
CA ASP A 295 0.37 -15.05 6.15
C ASP A 295 0.30 -14.26 7.46
N ALA A 296 -0.18 -13.01 7.40
CA ALA A 296 -0.34 -12.16 8.56
C ALA A 296 -1.39 -12.69 9.54
N VAL A 297 -2.52 -13.22 9.06
CA VAL A 297 -3.51 -13.83 9.97
C VAL A 297 -2.94 -15.09 10.62
N ASN A 298 -2.22 -15.93 9.87
CA ASN A 298 -1.56 -17.11 10.43
C ASN A 298 -0.53 -16.72 11.52
N GLN A 299 0.29 -15.70 11.26
CA GLN A 299 1.22 -15.13 12.23
C GLN A 299 0.49 -14.60 13.47
N PHE A 300 -0.60 -13.86 13.28
CA PHE A 300 -1.42 -13.33 14.37
C PHE A 300 -2.01 -14.46 15.23
N VAL A 301 -2.60 -15.49 14.62
CA VAL A 301 -3.17 -16.64 15.33
C VAL A 301 -2.09 -17.36 16.15
N SER A 302 -0.89 -17.50 15.60
CA SER A 302 0.24 -18.10 16.32
C SER A 302 0.68 -17.23 17.51
N MET A 303 0.81 -15.92 17.32
CA MET A 303 1.29 -15.00 18.35
C MET A 303 0.29 -14.79 19.49
N PHE A 304 -1.01 -14.81 19.18
CA PHE A 304 -2.10 -14.54 20.11
C PHE A 304 -2.94 -15.80 20.38
N SER A 305 -2.32 -16.97 20.35
CA SER A 305 -3.00 -18.28 20.46
C SER A 305 -3.80 -18.46 21.76
N SER A 306 -3.45 -17.72 22.82
CA SER A 306 -4.17 -17.70 24.10
C SER A 306 -5.44 -16.85 24.10
N TRP A 307 -5.68 -16.05 23.05
CA TRP A 307 -6.82 -15.14 23.01
C TRP A 307 -8.13 -15.88 22.72
N ASN A 308 -9.16 -15.56 23.49
CA ASN A 308 -10.49 -16.14 23.29
C ASN A 308 -11.05 -15.78 21.90
N GLY A 309 -11.42 -16.78 21.12
CA GLY A 309 -11.99 -16.62 19.78
C GLY A 309 -10.98 -16.50 18.65
N VAL A 310 -9.66 -16.49 18.94
CA VAL A 310 -8.61 -16.31 17.91
C VAL A 310 -8.62 -17.41 16.84
N SER A 311 -8.96 -18.65 17.21
CA SER A 311 -9.10 -19.75 16.25
C SER A 311 -10.17 -19.50 15.20
N GLY A 312 -11.19 -18.69 15.52
CA GLY A 312 -12.25 -18.32 14.57
C GLY A 312 -11.78 -17.45 13.40
N LEU A 313 -10.57 -16.88 13.46
CA LEU A 313 -9.99 -16.14 12.34
C LEU A 313 -9.63 -17.07 11.18
N SER A 314 -9.27 -18.33 11.47
CA SER A 314 -8.98 -19.33 10.42
C SER A 314 -10.22 -19.64 9.58
N ASP A 315 -11.40 -19.63 10.20
CA ASP A 315 -12.67 -19.82 9.48
C ASP A 315 -12.94 -18.67 8.50
N LEU A 316 -12.65 -17.43 8.91
CA LEU A 316 -12.81 -16.24 8.06
C LEU A 316 -11.78 -16.19 6.92
N ILE A 317 -10.53 -16.65 7.17
CA ILE A 317 -9.56 -16.86 6.08
C ILE A 317 -10.09 -17.88 5.08
N HIS A 318 -10.62 -19.00 5.56
CA HIS A 318 -11.15 -20.04 4.69
C HIS A 318 -12.28 -19.50 3.81
N ILE A 319 -13.20 -18.71 4.38
CA ILE A 319 -14.22 -18.00 3.62
C ILE A 319 -13.60 -17.08 2.56
N TRP A 320 -12.62 -16.27 2.94
CA TRP A 320 -11.95 -15.36 1.99
C TRP A 320 -11.33 -16.11 0.81
N GLN A 321 -10.64 -17.22 1.07
CA GLN A 321 -9.91 -18.00 0.07
C GLN A 321 -10.81 -18.83 -0.86
N HIS A 322 -11.99 -19.22 -0.39
CA HIS A 322 -12.88 -20.15 -1.10
C HIS A 322 -14.26 -19.53 -1.34
N TRP A 323 -14.33 -18.19 -1.45
CA TRP A 323 -15.58 -17.46 -1.48
C TRP A 323 -16.56 -17.99 -2.53
N ASP A 324 -16.07 -18.21 -3.75
CA ASP A 324 -16.87 -18.67 -4.91
C ASP A 324 -17.28 -20.15 -4.81
N GLU A 325 -16.69 -20.91 -3.89
CA GLU A 325 -16.92 -22.35 -3.69
C GLU A 325 -17.87 -22.63 -2.52
N LEU A 326 -18.17 -21.61 -1.71
CA LEU A 326 -18.88 -21.76 -0.46
C LEU A 326 -20.33 -21.25 -0.55
N THR A 327 -21.19 -21.82 0.29
CA THR A 327 -22.53 -21.28 0.57
C THR A 327 -22.63 -21.02 2.05
N PHE A 328 -22.89 -19.77 2.41
CA PHE A 328 -22.88 -19.34 3.80
C PHE A 328 -24.25 -19.53 4.46
N LYS A 329 -24.24 -19.93 5.73
CA LYS A 329 -25.43 -19.90 6.59
C LYS A 329 -25.30 -18.73 7.56
N TRP A 330 -26.38 -17.98 7.70
CA TRP A 330 -26.45 -16.82 8.60
C TRP A 330 -25.88 -17.08 9.99
N ASN A 331 -26.29 -18.19 10.63
CA ASN A 331 -25.86 -18.53 11.98
C ASN A 331 -24.36 -18.82 12.09
N ASP A 332 -23.76 -19.40 11.04
CA ASP A 332 -22.32 -19.71 11.02
C ASP A 332 -21.51 -18.40 10.96
N ILE A 333 -21.91 -17.48 10.08
CA ILE A 333 -21.29 -16.16 9.94
C ILE A 333 -21.45 -15.33 11.22
N VAL A 334 -22.64 -15.32 11.84
CA VAL A 334 -22.85 -14.64 13.12
C VAL A 334 -22.00 -15.24 14.24
N SER A 335 -21.86 -16.57 14.28
CA SER A 335 -21.01 -17.26 15.24
C SER A 335 -19.53 -16.88 15.08
N MET A 336 -19.04 -16.82 13.83
CA MET A 336 -17.68 -16.34 13.51
C MET A 336 -17.49 -14.88 13.92
N GLY A 337 -18.44 -14.00 13.60
CA GLY A 337 -18.38 -12.59 13.97
C GLY A 337 -18.37 -12.36 15.48
N ARG A 338 -19.10 -13.16 16.26
CA ARG A 338 -19.05 -13.12 17.72
C ARG A 338 -17.70 -13.60 18.28
N ARG A 339 -17.02 -14.55 17.63
CA ARG A 339 -15.64 -14.92 17.99
C ARG A 339 -14.69 -13.76 17.69
N LEU A 340 -14.76 -13.18 16.50
CA LEU A 340 -13.95 -12.01 16.12
C LEU A 340 -14.14 -10.84 17.09
N SER A 341 -15.38 -10.57 17.53
CA SER A 341 -15.68 -9.55 18.55
C SER A 341 -14.87 -9.73 19.84
N LYS A 342 -14.68 -10.96 20.32
CA LYS A 342 -13.88 -11.23 21.53
C LYS A 342 -12.39 -10.98 21.31
N VAL A 343 -11.89 -11.21 20.10
CA VAL A 343 -10.51 -10.90 19.72
C VAL A 343 -10.30 -9.38 19.70
N TYR A 344 -11.28 -8.62 19.20
CA TYR A 344 -11.29 -7.15 19.29
C TYR A 344 -11.25 -6.64 20.73
N ASP A 345 -12.05 -7.22 21.63
CA ASP A 345 -12.07 -6.81 23.04
C ASP A 345 -10.70 -7.04 23.72
N GLN A 346 -9.99 -8.12 23.37
CA GLN A 346 -8.63 -8.37 23.88
C GLN A 346 -7.57 -7.48 23.22
N ALA A 347 -7.71 -7.17 21.93
CA ALA A 347 -6.84 -6.21 21.26
C ALA A 347 -6.98 -4.81 21.88
N ASP A 348 -8.19 -4.40 22.26
CA ASP A 348 -8.42 -3.10 22.91
C ASP A 348 -7.60 -2.93 24.20
N GLU A 349 -7.41 -4.00 24.97
CA GLU A 349 -6.56 -3.97 26.17
C GLU A 349 -5.08 -3.70 25.85
N LEU A 350 -4.59 -4.07 24.66
CA LEU A 350 -3.23 -3.73 24.23
C LEU A 350 -3.05 -2.21 24.06
N TYR A 351 -4.07 -1.54 23.50
CA TYR A 351 -4.03 -0.11 23.19
C TYR A 351 -4.42 0.79 24.38
N LYS A 352 -5.01 0.25 25.45
CA LYS A 352 -5.26 1.04 26.67
C LYS A 352 -3.98 1.42 27.42
N ASN A 353 -2.89 0.71 27.16
CA ASN A 353 -1.59 0.89 27.81
C ASN A 353 -0.59 1.70 26.94
N SER A 354 -1.02 2.21 25.79
CA SER A 354 -0.17 2.86 24.78
C SER A 354 -0.05 4.36 24.92
#